data_AF-A0A1V9VDD9-F1
#
_entry.id   AF-A0A1V9VDD9-F1
#
_cell.length_a   1.000
_cell.length_b   1.000
_cell.length_c   1.000
_cell.angle_alpha   90.00
_cell.angle_beta   90.00
_cell.angle_gamma   90.00
#
_symmetry.space_group_name_H-M   'P 1'
#
loop_
_entity.id
_entity.type
_entity.pdbx_description
1 polymer ?
#
loop_
_entity_poly.entity_id
_entity_poly.type
_entity_poly.pdbx_seq_one_letter_code
_entity_poly.pdbx_strand_id
1 'polypeptide(L)'
;MIFFRATNSINIKITDGTILKYNRFKAPIGIENETIYLTTYDDFNDLKDIFAKVDKSKYNAKIINEQSVLKNPSFPTQLGVIIENESIERLELKDLRFLELKEQNFLNQLKSFHKSSIKVAIIGSLGSSISQMISGMAALRIFYNKLKEIYKVVKLDVYIKASNNSYYNRDKSIYLTQDYINEILPLAINSKAICEYDYFVDNSIDITKILDINPVDAWLFKFGIDYKKISDLEKFSQLKTDHFELTKGLKQKIQESKQRGKLLLFHPYSANINKSIPQNFAIEILKNLIEKLDDYTIVSTLLIDSKIKADNFLDLSLYSKTIEDFIYIVASCDKLITAYTSALHIADCFMIPTVCIATFKEYEEQLKYYKYTKTIFVKDSSKNLSKFIYENDSLTINKFEEWKKLKIEDIVKVLESF
;
A
#
# COMPACT_ATOMS: atom_id res chain seq x y z
N MET A 1 -12.01 -8.15 -12.58
CA MET A 1 -11.02 -9.23 -12.74
C MET A 1 -10.78 -9.56 -14.21
N ILE A 2 -9.70 -10.27 -14.59
CA ILE A 2 -9.49 -10.82 -15.94
C ILE A 2 -9.28 -12.33 -15.89
N PHE A 3 -10.02 -13.05 -16.73
CA PHE A 3 -9.77 -14.45 -17.05
C PHE A 3 -9.06 -14.57 -18.39
N PHE A 4 -8.02 -15.39 -18.46
CA PHE A 4 -7.26 -15.57 -19.70
C PHE A 4 -6.69 -16.97 -19.86
N ARG A 5 -6.22 -17.25 -21.07
CA ARG A 5 -5.45 -18.44 -21.40
C ARG A 5 -4.14 -18.09 -22.09
N ALA A 6 -3.13 -18.92 -21.89
CA ALA A 6 -1.89 -18.88 -22.66
C ALA A 6 -2.01 -19.73 -23.93
N THR A 7 -1.53 -19.24 -25.07
CA THR A 7 -1.50 -20.00 -26.33
C THR A 7 -0.50 -21.15 -26.31
N ASN A 8 0.59 -20.98 -25.57
CA ASN A 8 1.68 -21.92 -25.42
C ASN A 8 2.13 -21.95 -23.96
N SER A 9 2.71 -23.08 -23.53
CA SER A 9 3.25 -23.18 -22.17
C SER A 9 4.47 -22.27 -22.01
N ILE A 10 4.48 -21.47 -20.94
CA ILE A 10 5.54 -20.52 -20.63
C ILE A 10 5.75 -20.46 -19.11
N ASN A 11 7.01 -20.34 -18.71
CA ASN A 11 7.41 -20.14 -17.34
C ASN A 11 7.96 -18.73 -17.17
N ILE A 12 7.52 -18.02 -16.13
CA ILE A 12 8.00 -16.69 -15.78
C ILE A 12 8.66 -16.78 -14.41
N LYS A 13 9.91 -16.33 -14.31
CA LYS A 13 10.58 -16.14 -13.02
C LYS A 13 10.31 -14.73 -12.53
N ILE A 14 9.74 -14.59 -11.33
CA ILE A 14 9.46 -13.28 -10.72
C ILE A 14 10.59 -12.84 -9.78
N THR A 15 10.47 -11.63 -9.24
CA THR A 15 11.49 -10.93 -8.44
C THR A 15 12.02 -11.75 -7.25
N ASP A 16 11.18 -12.54 -6.59
CA ASP A 16 11.58 -13.38 -5.44
C ASP A 16 12.19 -14.73 -5.85
N GLY A 17 12.31 -14.99 -7.15
CA GLY A 17 12.82 -16.22 -7.72
C GLY A 17 11.77 -17.30 -7.97
N THR A 18 10.52 -17.12 -7.52
CA THR A 18 9.41 -18.03 -7.78
C THR A 18 9.16 -18.17 -9.29
N ILE A 19 8.83 -19.38 -9.72
CA ILE A 19 8.52 -19.68 -11.12
C ILE A 19 7.02 -19.84 -11.28
N LEU A 20 6.39 -18.87 -11.96
CA LEU A 20 5.00 -18.93 -12.38
C LEU A 20 4.89 -19.74 -13.67
N LYS A 21 3.99 -20.72 -13.69
CA LYS A 21 3.81 -21.63 -14.83
C LYS A 21 2.45 -21.41 -15.47
N TYR A 22 2.46 -20.97 -16.72
CA TYR A 22 1.26 -20.85 -17.54
C TYR A 22 1.28 -21.94 -18.59
N ASN A 23 0.36 -22.90 -18.49
CA ASN A 23 0.25 -24.02 -19.41
C ASN A 23 -0.59 -23.64 -20.63
N ARG A 24 -0.26 -24.24 -21.78
CA ARG A 24 -1.10 -24.16 -22.98
C ARG A 24 -2.52 -24.59 -22.65
N PHE A 25 -3.47 -23.78 -23.11
CA PHE A 25 -4.90 -24.01 -22.93
C PHE A 25 -5.36 -25.42 -23.33
N LYS A 26 -6.20 -26.00 -22.48
CA LYS A 26 -6.97 -27.24 -22.72
C LYS A 26 -8.45 -26.97 -22.44
N ALA A 27 -9.32 -27.32 -23.38
CA ALA A 27 -10.77 -27.22 -23.21
C ALA A 27 -11.29 -28.29 -22.22
N PRO A 28 -12.49 -28.13 -21.62
CA PRO A 28 -13.47 -27.05 -21.77
C PRO A 28 -13.35 -25.93 -20.72
N ILE A 29 -13.99 -24.78 -20.98
CA ILE A 29 -13.90 -23.55 -20.15
C ILE A 29 -14.82 -23.57 -18.93
N GLY A 30 -16.03 -24.15 -19.07
CA GLY A 30 -17.09 -24.08 -18.06
C GLY A 30 -16.96 -25.08 -16.90
N ILE A 31 -15.77 -25.66 -16.71
CA ILE A 31 -15.44 -26.58 -15.60
C ILE A 31 -14.15 -26.11 -14.94
N GLU A 32 -13.80 -26.71 -13.81
CA GLU A 32 -12.52 -26.50 -13.14
C GLU A 32 -11.36 -26.75 -14.11
N ASN A 33 -10.59 -25.70 -14.42
CA ASN A 33 -9.59 -25.74 -15.48
C ASN A 33 -8.22 -25.20 -15.00
N GLU A 34 -7.20 -26.05 -15.08
CA GLU A 34 -5.81 -25.75 -14.69
C GLU A 34 -5.05 -24.86 -15.68
N THR A 35 -5.65 -24.55 -16.83
CA THR A 35 -5.05 -23.80 -17.95
C THR A 35 -5.78 -22.50 -18.26
N ILE A 36 -6.78 -22.15 -17.45
CA ILE A 36 -7.43 -20.84 -17.41
C ILE A 36 -6.95 -20.14 -16.17
N TYR A 37 -6.43 -18.94 -16.33
CA TYR A 37 -5.79 -18.16 -15.29
C TYR A 37 -6.57 -16.90 -14.99
N LEU A 38 -6.44 -16.44 -13.75
CA LEU A 38 -7.06 -15.25 -13.22
C LEU A 38 -6.00 -14.23 -12.87
N THR A 39 -6.25 -12.96 -13.19
CA THR A 39 -5.39 -11.85 -12.79
C THR A 39 -6.14 -10.52 -12.74
N THR A 40 -5.47 -9.44 -12.37
CA THR A 40 -5.98 -8.07 -12.48
C THR A 40 -5.69 -7.49 -13.86
N TYR A 41 -6.40 -6.43 -14.25
CA TYR A 41 -6.16 -5.75 -15.53
C TYR A 41 -4.70 -5.28 -15.70
N ASP A 42 -4.14 -4.67 -14.65
CA ASP A 42 -2.79 -4.12 -14.69
C ASP A 42 -1.72 -5.21 -14.73
N ASP A 43 -1.91 -6.36 -14.07
CA ASP A 43 -0.97 -7.50 -14.17
C ASP A 43 -1.13 -8.27 -15.49
N PHE A 44 -2.34 -8.33 -16.06
CA PHE A 44 -2.56 -8.91 -17.39
C PHE A 44 -1.82 -8.15 -18.50
N ASN A 45 -1.80 -6.82 -18.44
CA ASN A 45 -1.05 -6.02 -19.42
C ASN A 45 0.46 -6.27 -19.32
N ASP A 46 0.99 -6.33 -18.10
CA ASP A 46 2.38 -6.70 -17.87
C ASP A 46 2.70 -8.11 -18.42
N LEU A 47 1.80 -9.08 -18.19
CA LEU A 47 1.94 -10.44 -18.74
C LEU A 47 1.98 -10.44 -20.27
N LYS A 48 1.13 -9.66 -20.93
CA LYS A 48 1.14 -9.53 -22.39
C LYS A 48 2.47 -8.99 -22.89
N ASP A 49 3.01 -7.97 -22.22
CA ASP A 49 4.29 -7.37 -22.59
C ASP A 49 5.45 -8.37 -22.39
N ILE A 50 5.42 -9.15 -21.30
CA ILE A 50 6.41 -10.22 -21.07
C ILE A 50 6.32 -11.29 -22.15
N PHE A 51 5.13 -11.79 -22.44
CA PHE A 51 4.93 -12.82 -23.47
C PHE A 51 5.42 -12.34 -24.84
N ALA A 52 5.12 -11.09 -25.18
CA ALA A 52 5.55 -10.46 -26.43
C ALA A 52 7.08 -10.29 -26.53
N LYS A 53 7.75 -9.97 -25.41
CA LYS A 53 9.22 -9.88 -25.34
C LYS A 53 9.91 -11.22 -25.54
N VAL A 54 9.28 -12.32 -25.12
CA VAL A 54 9.83 -13.67 -25.34
C VAL A 54 9.70 -14.06 -26.81
N ASP A 55 8.48 -14.06 -27.35
CA ASP A 55 8.20 -14.22 -28.77
C ASP A 55 6.71 -13.91 -29.03
N LYS A 56 6.46 -12.72 -29.59
CA LYS A 56 5.10 -12.22 -29.91
C LYS A 56 4.29 -13.14 -30.83
N SER A 57 4.94 -13.91 -31.70
CA SER A 57 4.25 -14.82 -32.62
C SER A 57 3.78 -16.11 -31.91
N LYS A 58 4.53 -16.56 -30.91
CA LYS A 58 4.33 -17.84 -30.23
C LYS A 58 3.58 -17.72 -28.91
N TYR A 59 3.95 -16.77 -28.06
CA TYR A 59 3.38 -16.62 -26.72
C TYR A 59 2.39 -15.46 -26.69
N ASN A 60 1.12 -15.78 -26.45
CA ASN A 60 0.05 -14.80 -26.36
C ASN A 60 -0.87 -15.16 -25.19
N ALA A 61 -1.32 -14.13 -24.47
CA ALA A 61 -2.36 -14.23 -23.46
C ALA A 61 -3.68 -13.76 -24.09
N LYS A 62 -4.70 -14.62 -24.11
CA LYS A 62 -6.01 -14.31 -24.70
C LYS A 62 -7.07 -14.28 -23.61
N ILE A 63 -7.80 -13.17 -23.53
CA ILE A 63 -8.94 -13.00 -22.61
C ILE A 63 -10.01 -14.06 -22.93
N ILE A 64 -10.60 -14.59 -21.88
CA ILE A 64 -11.75 -15.48 -21.92
C ILE A 64 -12.96 -14.72 -21.41
N ASN A 65 -14.14 -15.03 -21.96
CA ASN A 65 -15.40 -14.48 -21.45
C ASN A 65 -15.57 -14.88 -19.97
N GLU A 66 -15.61 -13.87 -19.11
CA GLU A 66 -15.78 -14.01 -17.65
C GLU A 66 -16.98 -14.88 -17.28
N GLN A 67 -18.14 -14.65 -17.91
CA GLN A 67 -19.37 -15.38 -17.63
C GLN A 67 -19.24 -16.89 -17.94
N SER A 68 -18.36 -17.27 -18.86
CA SER A 68 -18.12 -18.69 -19.15
C SER A 68 -17.38 -19.42 -18.02
N VAL A 69 -16.62 -18.68 -17.19
CA VAL A 69 -15.89 -19.23 -16.04
C VAL A 69 -16.77 -19.15 -14.78
N LEU A 70 -17.43 -18.02 -14.55
CA LEU A 70 -18.28 -17.79 -13.37
C LEU A 70 -19.49 -18.71 -13.30
N LYS A 71 -19.95 -19.27 -14.43
CA LYS A 71 -21.03 -20.26 -14.48
C LYS A 71 -20.66 -21.62 -13.88
N ASN A 72 -19.39 -21.87 -13.59
CA ASN A 72 -18.98 -23.10 -12.92
C ASN A 72 -19.65 -23.16 -11.53
N PRO A 73 -20.43 -24.21 -11.20
CA PRO A 73 -21.09 -24.33 -9.90
C PRO A 73 -20.13 -24.35 -8.70
N SER A 74 -18.89 -24.77 -8.91
CA SER A 74 -17.84 -24.76 -7.87
C SER A 74 -17.16 -23.40 -7.70
N PHE A 75 -17.46 -22.41 -8.54
CA PHE A 75 -16.80 -21.10 -8.46
C PHE A 75 -17.19 -20.39 -7.15
N PRO A 76 -16.23 -19.82 -6.40
CA PRO A 76 -16.53 -19.21 -5.11
C PRO A 76 -17.48 -18.01 -5.24
N THR A 77 -18.20 -17.72 -4.17
CA THR A 77 -19.07 -16.54 -4.14
C THR A 77 -18.23 -15.28 -3.95
N GLN A 78 -18.45 -14.27 -4.80
CA GLN A 78 -17.81 -12.97 -4.66
C GLN A 78 -18.38 -12.22 -3.45
N LEU A 79 -17.50 -11.62 -2.64
CA LEU A 79 -17.86 -10.74 -1.53
C LEU A 79 -17.47 -9.29 -1.82
N GLY A 80 -18.21 -8.36 -1.20
CA GLY A 80 -18.02 -6.92 -1.33
C GLY A 80 -18.62 -6.35 -2.61
N VAL A 81 -18.07 -5.22 -3.06
CA VAL A 81 -18.53 -4.52 -4.27
C VAL A 81 -18.16 -5.32 -5.51
N ILE A 82 -19.19 -5.71 -6.25
CA ILE A 82 -19.10 -6.48 -7.49
C ILE A 82 -19.01 -5.52 -8.68
N ILE A 83 -17.99 -5.72 -9.52
CA ILE A 83 -17.76 -4.95 -10.74
C ILE A 83 -17.68 -5.97 -11.87
N GLU A 84 -18.78 -6.15 -12.59
CA GLU A 84 -18.84 -7.09 -13.71
C GLU A 84 -18.11 -6.51 -14.93
N ASN A 85 -17.45 -7.36 -15.72
CA ASN A 85 -16.82 -6.98 -16.98
C ASN A 85 -15.81 -5.82 -16.85
N GLU A 86 -15.08 -5.74 -15.73
CA GLU A 86 -14.11 -4.67 -15.46
C GLU A 86 -13.18 -4.39 -16.65
N SER A 87 -12.72 -5.43 -17.36
CA SER A 87 -11.82 -5.24 -18.51
C SER A 87 -12.46 -4.45 -19.65
N ILE A 88 -13.77 -4.57 -19.83
CA ILE A 88 -14.53 -3.81 -20.84
C ILE A 88 -14.69 -2.38 -20.34
N GLU A 89 -15.14 -2.21 -19.09
CA GLU A 89 -15.29 -0.90 -18.44
C GLU A 89 -13.98 -0.11 -18.49
N ARG A 90 -12.83 -0.71 -18.19
CA ARG A 90 -11.52 -0.05 -18.28
C ARG A 90 -11.08 0.32 -19.70
N LEU A 91 -11.59 -0.36 -20.72
CA LEU A 91 -11.31 -0.02 -22.12
C LEU A 91 -12.22 1.10 -22.62
N GLU A 92 -13.47 1.13 -22.16
CA GLU A 92 -14.48 2.11 -22.55
C GLU A 92 -14.36 3.41 -21.74
N LEU A 93 -14.15 3.29 -20.43
CA LEU A 93 -13.93 4.40 -19.51
C LEU A 93 -12.46 4.82 -19.55
N LYS A 94 -12.21 6.03 -20.06
CA LYS A 94 -10.89 6.68 -19.96
C LYS A 94 -10.54 7.09 -18.53
N ASP A 95 -11.54 7.16 -17.64
CA ASP A 95 -11.39 7.59 -16.25
C ASP A 95 -12.31 6.78 -15.33
N LEU A 96 -11.71 6.05 -14.38
CA LEU A 96 -12.40 5.14 -13.47
C LEU A 96 -13.26 5.86 -12.42
N ARG A 97 -13.13 7.17 -12.27
CA ARG A 97 -13.99 7.97 -11.38
C ARG A 97 -15.46 7.98 -11.81
N PHE A 98 -15.74 7.67 -13.08
CA PHE A 98 -17.10 7.52 -13.60
C PHE A 98 -17.66 6.11 -13.44
N LEU A 99 -16.89 5.18 -12.88
CA LEU A 99 -17.39 3.84 -12.61
C LEU A 99 -18.47 3.90 -11.53
N GLU A 100 -19.67 3.43 -11.88
CA GLU A 100 -20.76 3.36 -10.91
C GLU A 100 -20.54 2.22 -9.92
N LEU A 101 -20.38 2.58 -8.65
CA LEU A 101 -20.21 1.63 -7.57
C LEU A 101 -21.52 1.45 -6.81
N LYS A 102 -22.00 0.21 -6.74
CA LYS A 102 -23.16 -0.14 -5.93
C LYS A 102 -22.72 -0.55 -4.54
N GLU A 103 -23.29 0.09 -3.53
CA GLU A 103 -23.12 -0.33 -2.14
C GLU A 103 -23.59 -1.78 -1.96
N GLN A 104 -22.87 -2.55 -1.15
CA GLN A 104 -23.15 -3.94 -0.87
C GLN A 104 -23.10 -4.18 0.63
N ASN A 105 -23.82 -5.20 1.08
CA ASN A 105 -23.63 -5.77 2.41
C ASN A 105 -23.11 -7.19 2.24
N PHE A 106 -21.85 -7.42 2.61
CA PHE A 106 -21.22 -8.72 2.39
C PHE A 106 -21.90 -9.84 3.18
N LEU A 107 -22.55 -9.55 4.31
CA LEU A 107 -23.27 -10.53 5.11
C LEU A 107 -24.42 -11.16 4.32
N ASN A 108 -25.07 -10.38 3.45
CA ASN A 108 -26.15 -10.87 2.58
C ASN A 108 -25.61 -11.73 1.41
N GLN A 109 -24.31 -11.67 1.13
CA GLN A 109 -23.65 -12.43 0.07
C GLN A 109 -23.12 -13.79 0.56
N LEU A 110 -23.00 -13.98 1.88
CA LEU A 110 -22.56 -15.25 2.45
C LEU A 110 -23.58 -16.37 2.16
N LYS A 111 -23.08 -17.56 1.81
CA LYS A 111 -23.92 -18.74 1.49
C LYS A 111 -23.52 -20.00 2.27
N SER A 112 -22.31 -20.03 2.81
CA SER A 112 -21.70 -21.19 3.47
C SER A 112 -21.89 -21.21 4.99
N PHE A 113 -23.01 -20.68 5.53
CA PHE A 113 -23.26 -20.59 6.98
C PHE A 113 -23.22 -21.94 7.72
N HIS A 114 -23.40 -23.04 7.00
CA HIS A 114 -23.31 -24.40 7.53
C HIS A 114 -21.87 -24.86 7.82
N LYS A 115 -20.86 -24.19 7.26
CA LYS A 115 -19.45 -24.53 7.46
C LYS A 115 -18.90 -23.86 8.72
N SER A 116 -18.08 -24.58 9.48
CA SER A 116 -17.34 -24.01 10.61
C SER A 116 -16.02 -23.34 10.20
N SER A 117 -15.48 -23.73 9.04
CA SER A 117 -14.24 -23.26 8.47
C SER A 117 -14.46 -22.81 7.04
N ILE A 118 -13.91 -21.66 6.67
CA ILE A 118 -13.96 -21.12 5.30
C ILE A 118 -12.57 -20.74 4.79
N LYS A 119 -12.41 -20.75 3.46
CA LYS A 119 -11.28 -20.17 2.74
C LYS A 119 -11.74 -18.97 1.92
N VAL A 120 -11.00 -17.87 2.00
CA VAL A 120 -11.28 -16.63 1.26
C VAL A 120 -10.05 -16.21 0.48
N ALA A 121 -10.20 -15.98 -0.83
CA ALA A 121 -9.15 -15.45 -1.68
C ALA A 121 -9.32 -13.94 -1.91
N ILE A 122 -8.29 -13.14 -1.64
CA ILE A 122 -8.23 -11.73 -2.02
C ILE A 122 -7.43 -11.63 -3.32
N ILE A 123 -8.06 -11.15 -4.39
CA ILE A 123 -7.45 -11.06 -5.72
C ILE A 123 -7.01 -9.62 -5.98
N GLY A 124 -5.71 -9.36 -5.91
CA GLY A 124 -5.13 -8.02 -6.05
C GLY A 124 -4.71 -7.42 -4.70
N SER A 125 -3.87 -6.37 -4.78
CA SER A 125 -3.35 -5.68 -3.60
C SER A 125 -4.31 -4.62 -3.08
N LEU A 126 -4.17 -4.26 -1.79
CA LEU A 126 -4.89 -3.17 -1.13
C LEU A 126 -4.23 -1.80 -1.42
N GLY A 127 -4.03 -1.52 -2.71
CA GLY A 127 -3.36 -0.31 -3.21
C GLY A 127 -1.98 -0.57 -3.80
N SER A 128 -1.35 0.51 -4.28
CA SER A 128 -0.11 0.47 -5.08
C SER A 128 1.12 1.07 -4.39
N SER A 129 0.96 1.64 -3.20
CA SER A 129 2.02 2.25 -2.41
C SER A 129 2.05 1.69 -0.99
N ILE A 130 3.18 1.84 -0.30
CA ILE A 130 3.35 1.43 1.10
C ILE A 130 2.22 2.03 1.97
N SER A 131 1.99 3.34 1.84
CA SER A 131 0.93 4.08 2.54
C SER A 131 -0.47 3.48 2.34
N GLN A 132 -0.82 3.18 1.09
CA GLN A 132 -2.13 2.62 0.75
C GLN A 132 -2.27 1.19 1.27
N MET A 133 -1.25 0.35 1.11
CA MET A 133 -1.28 -1.03 1.63
C MET A 133 -1.46 -1.05 3.15
N ILE A 134 -0.69 -0.24 3.88
CA ILE A 134 -0.83 -0.13 5.34
C ILE A 134 -2.27 0.28 5.73
N SER A 135 -2.80 1.32 5.08
CA SER A 135 -4.16 1.80 5.37
C SER A 135 -5.23 0.75 5.00
N GLY A 136 -5.09 0.09 3.86
CA GLY A 136 -6.01 -0.95 3.43
C GLY A 136 -6.00 -2.19 4.33
N MET A 137 -4.85 -2.53 4.92
CA MET A 137 -4.77 -3.64 5.88
C MET A 137 -5.61 -3.40 7.13
N ALA A 138 -5.79 -2.15 7.59
CA ALA A 138 -6.73 -1.85 8.68
C ALA A 138 -8.17 -2.30 8.34
N ALA A 139 -8.63 -2.01 7.12
CA ALA A 139 -9.94 -2.45 6.62
C ALA A 139 -10.00 -3.99 6.44
N LEU A 140 -8.93 -4.61 5.94
CA LEU A 140 -8.87 -6.06 5.77
C LEU A 140 -8.95 -6.80 7.11
N ARG A 141 -8.30 -6.27 8.17
CA ARG A 141 -8.42 -6.79 9.53
C ARG A 141 -9.87 -6.75 10.02
N ILE A 142 -10.57 -5.65 9.81
CA ILE A 142 -11.99 -5.50 10.18
C ILE A 142 -12.84 -6.52 9.41
N PHE A 143 -12.60 -6.67 8.10
CA PHE A 143 -13.27 -7.68 7.28
C PHE A 143 -13.04 -9.11 7.80
N TYR A 144 -11.79 -9.46 8.12
CA TYR A 144 -11.46 -10.75 8.73
C TYR A 144 -12.18 -10.97 10.07
N ASN A 145 -12.17 -9.96 10.95
CA ASN A 145 -12.84 -10.03 12.26
C ASN A 145 -14.36 -10.25 12.10
N LYS A 146 -14.99 -9.56 11.13
CA LYS A 146 -16.41 -9.73 10.82
C LYS A 146 -16.74 -11.13 10.30
N LEU A 147 -15.85 -11.74 9.52
CA LEU A 147 -15.99 -13.16 9.14
C LEU A 147 -15.82 -14.09 10.35
N LYS A 148 -14.88 -13.79 11.25
CA LYS A 148 -14.63 -14.56 12.48
C LYS A 148 -15.76 -14.51 13.51
N GLU A 149 -16.61 -13.49 13.47
CA GLU A 149 -17.86 -13.45 14.24
C GLU A 149 -18.83 -14.57 13.83
N ILE A 150 -18.72 -15.07 12.59
CA ILE A 150 -19.62 -16.06 12.00
C ILE A 150 -18.94 -17.45 11.92
N TYR A 151 -17.69 -17.50 11.50
CA TYR A 151 -16.95 -18.72 11.23
C TYR A 151 -15.85 -18.95 12.27
N LYS A 152 -15.76 -20.20 12.77
CA LYS A 152 -14.73 -20.56 13.77
C LYS A 152 -13.32 -20.46 13.19
N VAL A 153 -13.14 -20.82 11.93
CA VAL A 153 -11.85 -20.75 11.23
C VAL A 153 -12.03 -19.99 9.91
N VAL A 154 -11.19 -18.99 9.69
CA VAL A 154 -11.14 -18.21 8.46
C VAL A 154 -9.70 -18.27 7.96
N LYS A 155 -9.48 -18.85 6.78
CA LYS A 155 -8.20 -18.81 6.07
C LYS A 155 -8.29 -17.77 4.97
N LEU A 156 -7.45 -16.74 5.06
CA LEU A 156 -7.46 -15.61 4.16
C LEU A 156 -6.16 -15.60 3.35
N ASP A 157 -6.24 -15.89 2.06
CA ASP A 157 -5.07 -15.88 1.17
C ASP A 157 -5.11 -14.64 0.29
N VAL A 158 -3.97 -13.95 0.15
CA VAL A 158 -3.86 -12.71 -0.63
C VAL A 158 -2.98 -12.94 -1.85
N TYR A 159 -3.56 -12.76 -3.04
CA TYR A 159 -2.87 -12.86 -4.31
C TYR A 159 -2.47 -11.48 -4.81
N ILE A 160 -1.16 -11.19 -4.85
CA ILE A 160 -0.64 -9.88 -5.27
C ILE A 160 0.05 -9.94 -6.64
N LYS A 161 -0.04 -8.83 -7.37
CA LYS A 161 0.55 -8.64 -8.71
C LYS A 161 2.06 -8.97 -8.72
N ALA A 162 2.48 -9.83 -9.63
CA ALA A 162 3.83 -10.42 -9.63
C ALA A 162 4.55 -10.35 -10.98
N SER A 163 3.84 -10.26 -12.10
CA SER A 163 4.40 -10.58 -13.43
C SER A 163 5.54 -9.66 -13.86
N ASN A 164 5.40 -8.35 -13.63
CA ASN A 164 6.46 -7.35 -13.85
C ASN A 164 6.60 -6.41 -12.62
N ASN A 165 6.47 -6.96 -11.41
CA ASN A 165 6.55 -6.18 -10.18
C ASN A 165 7.96 -6.25 -9.55
N SER A 166 8.80 -5.24 -9.83
CA SER A 166 10.13 -5.10 -9.20
C SER A 166 10.07 -4.93 -7.69
N TYR A 167 8.91 -4.60 -7.13
CA TYR A 167 8.69 -4.42 -5.70
C TYR A 167 7.94 -5.59 -5.04
N TYR A 168 7.77 -6.72 -5.73
CA TYR A 168 7.01 -7.86 -5.20
C TYR A 168 7.47 -8.30 -3.79
N ASN A 169 8.79 -8.40 -3.56
CA ASN A 169 9.35 -8.73 -2.24
C ASN A 169 8.95 -7.72 -1.16
N ARG A 170 9.05 -6.43 -1.48
CA ARG A 170 8.66 -5.33 -0.58
C ARG A 170 7.19 -5.44 -0.21
N ASP A 171 6.34 -5.61 -1.21
CA ASP A 171 4.88 -5.66 -1.02
C ASP A 171 4.51 -6.90 -0.19
N LYS A 172 5.12 -8.05 -0.49
CA LYS A 172 4.97 -9.30 0.27
C LYS A 172 5.37 -9.14 1.74
N SER A 173 6.55 -8.56 2.02
CA SER A 173 7.00 -8.30 3.41
C SER A 173 6.01 -7.42 4.19
N ILE A 174 5.34 -6.46 3.53
CA ILE A 174 4.33 -5.63 4.20
C ILE A 174 3.11 -6.48 4.62
N TYR A 175 2.61 -7.35 3.77
CA TYR A 175 1.48 -8.23 4.15
C TYR A 175 1.86 -9.28 5.20
N LEU A 176 3.11 -9.75 5.22
CA LEU A 176 3.60 -10.69 6.24
C LEU A 176 3.58 -10.11 7.67
N THR A 177 3.38 -8.80 7.83
CA THR A 177 3.17 -8.16 9.14
C THR A 177 1.80 -8.44 9.77
N GLN A 178 0.90 -9.16 9.09
CA GLN A 178 -0.48 -9.40 9.51
C GLN A 178 -0.77 -10.88 9.81
N ASP A 179 -1.02 -11.22 11.07
CA ASP A 179 -1.31 -12.61 11.50
C ASP A 179 -2.60 -13.21 10.93
N TYR A 180 -3.56 -12.36 10.56
CA TYR A 180 -4.85 -12.82 10.05
C TYR A 180 -4.80 -13.23 8.57
N ILE A 181 -3.66 -13.02 7.90
CA ILE A 181 -3.40 -13.48 6.54
C ILE A 181 -2.74 -14.86 6.63
N ASN A 182 -3.35 -15.85 5.99
CA ASN A 182 -2.86 -17.22 5.97
C ASN A 182 -1.66 -17.37 5.00
N GLU A 183 -1.82 -16.94 3.74
CA GLU A 183 -0.75 -16.97 2.75
C GLU A 183 -0.74 -15.70 1.86
N ILE A 184 0.46 -15.34 1.39
CA ILE A 184 0.66 -14.30 0.38
C ILE A 184 1.28 -14.93 -0.85
N LEU A 185 0.51 -14.92 -1.94
CA LEU A 185 0.79 -15.67 -3.15
C LEU A 185 0.95 -14.73 -4.36
N PRO A 186 1.78 -15.09 -5.35
CA PRO A 186 1.82 -14.36 -6.60
C PRO A 186 0.52 -14.59 -7.38
N LEU A 187 0.04 -13.55 -8.06
CA LEU A 187 -1.19 -13.61 -8.84
C LEU A 187 -1.01 -14.42 -10.13
N ALA A 188 -1.08 -15.74 -10.00
CA ALA A 188 -1.04 -16.72 -11.08
C ALA A 188 -2.02 -17.88 -10.83
N ILE A 189 -3.11 -17.61 -10.09
CA ILE A 189 -4.11 -18.61 -9.73
C ILE A 189 -4.89 -19.05 -10.98
N ASN A 190 -5.14 -20.35 -11.08
CA ASN A 190 -5.95 -20.92 -12.15
C ASN A 190 -7.40 -21.17 -11.69
N SER A 191 -8.31 -21.36 -12.64
CA SER A 191 -9.74 -21.48 -12.37
C SER A 191 -10.10 -22.70 -11.52
N LYS A 192 -9.32 -23.79 -11.59
CA LYS A 192 -9.50 -24.95 -10.69
C LYS A 192 -9.12 -24.60 -9.25
N ALA A 193 -7.96 -23.98 -9.05
CA ALA A 193 -7.47 -23.61 -7.73
C ALA A 193 -8.39 -22.62 -7.03
N ILE A 194 -8.94 -21.62 -7.75
CA ILE A 194 -9.89 -20.69 -7.13
C ILE A 194 -11.22 -21.35 -6.73
N CYS A 195 -11.63 -22.43 -7.41
CA CYS A 195 -12.82 -23.22 -7.03
C CYS A 195 -12.65 -24.00 -5.71
N GLU A 196 -11.44 -24.05 -5.14
CA GLU A 196 -11.22 -24.62 -3.80
C GLU A 196 -11.56 -23.65 -2.65
N TYR A 197 -11.84 -22.38 -2.97
CA TYR A 197 -12.24 -21.37 -2.02
C TYR A 197 -13.76 -21.34 -1.83
N ASP A 198 -14.21 -20.86 -0.67
CA ASP A 198 -15.64 -20.59 -0.44
C ASP A 198 -16.05 -19.23 -1.00
N TYR A 199 -15.14 -18.27 -0.83
CA TYR A 199 -15.37 -16.87 -1.18
C TYR A 199 -14.13 -16.27 -1.84
N PHE A 200 -14.36 -15.21 -2.61
CA PHE A 200 -13.27 -14.35 -3.07
C PHE A 200 -13.67 -12.88 -3.02
N VAL A 201 -12.68 -11.99 -2.96
CA VAL A 201 -12.86 -10.54 -3.11
C VAL A 201 -11.99 -10.07 -4.26
N ASP A 202 -12.59 -9.38 -5.22
CA ASP A 202 -11.87 -8.80 -6.36
C ASP A 202 -11.39 -7.38 -6.05
N ASN A 203 -10.10 -7.23 -5.76
CA ASN A 203 -9.41 -5.97 -5.51
C ASN A 203 -8.56 -5.53 -6.72
N SER A 204 -8.95 -5.94 -7.92
CA SER A 204 -8.31 -5.49 -9.17
C SER A 204 -8.35 -3.97 -9.39
N ILE A 205 -9.30 -3.28 -8.78
CA ILE A 205 -9.42 -1.83 -8.79
C ILE A 205 -9.07 -1.28 -7.41
N ASP A 206 -8.14 -0.33 -7.40
CA ASP A 206 -7.83 0.48 -6.23
C ASP A 206 -8.99 1.47 -5.98
N ILE A 207 -9.86 1.10 -5.05
CA ILE A 207 -11.08 1.84 -4.71
C ILE A 207 -10.79 3.27 -4.22
N THR A 208 -9.59 3.50 -3.65
CA THR A 208 -9.19 4.83 -3.15
C THR A 208 -8.90 5.82 -4.28
N LYS A 209 -8.90 5.37 -5.55
CA LYS A 209 -8.80 6.26 -6.72
C LYS A 209 -10.17 6.67 -7.27
N ILE A 210 -11.24 6.04 -6.79
CA ILE A 210 -12.62 6.29 -7.23
C ILE A 210 -13.36 7.08 -6.16
N LEU A 211 -13.26 6.65 -4.91
CA LEU A 211 -13.96 7.28 -3.79
C LEU A 211 -13.10 8.36 -3.16
N ASP A 212 -13.66 9.57 -3.05
CA ASP A 212 -13.04 10.71 -2.37
C ASP A 212 -13.38 10.70 -0.87
N ILE A 213 -12.94 9.63 -0.18
CA ILE A 213 -13.08 9.44 1.27
C ILE A 213 -11.78 8.88 1.85
N ASN A 214 -11.68 8.80 3.17
CA ASN A 214 -10.54 8.17 3.83
C ASN A 214 -10.21 6.77 3.25
N PRO A 215 -8.92 6.42 3.03
CA PRO A 215 -8.53 5.15 2.43
C PRO A 215 -9.06 3.91 3.16
N VAL A 216 -9.12 3.93 4.49
CA VAL A 216 -9.66 2.82 5.30
C VAL A 216 -11.15 2.65 5.00
N ASP A 217 -11.90 3.75 4.95
CA ASP A 217 -13.33 3.74 4.65
C ASP A 217 -13.63 3.30 3.22
N ALA A 218 -12.81 3.72 2.26
CA ALA A 218 -12.93 3.30 0.88
C ALA A 218 -12.77 1.76 0.74
N TRP A 219 -11.79 1.18 1.45
CA TRP A 219 -11.62 -0.27 1.49
C TRP A 219 -12.73 -1.00 2.26
N LEU A 220 -13.24 -0.44 3.37
CA LEU A 220 -14.40 -0.98 4.06
C LEU A 220 -15.64 -1.01 3.15
N PHE A 221 -15.88 0.09 2.42
CA PHE A 221 -16.93 0.15 1.41
C PHE A 221 -16.72 -0.94 0.34
N LYS A 222 -15.48 -1.11 -0.17
CA LYS A 222 -15.15 -2.16 -1.14
C LYS A 222 -15.46 -3.56 -0.59
N PHE A 223 -15.23 -3.81 0.69
CA PHE A 223 -15.58 -5.07 1.35
C PHE A 223 -17.07 -5.23 1.65
N GLY A 224 -17.92 -4.29 1.26
CA GLY A 224 -19.36 -4.35 1.56
C GLY A 224 -19.65 -4.17 3.05
N ILE A 225 -18.83 -3.38 3.74
CA ILE A 225 -18.98 -3.01 5.14
C ILE A 225 -19.36 -1.53 5.20
N ASP A 226 -20.44 -1.24 5.92
CA ASP A 226 -20.85 0.14 6.21
C ASP A 226 -19.81 0.79 7.14
N TYR A 227 -18.88 1.53 6.55
CA TYR A 227 -17.77 2.16 7.26
C TYR A 227 -18.26 3.18 8.30
N LYS A 228 -19.46 3.76 8.17
CA LYS A 228 -20.00 4.73 9.13
C LYS A 228 -20.42 4.07 10.44
N LYS A 229 -20.69 2.75 10.42
CA LYS A 229 -21.04 1.98 11.62
C LYS A 229 -19.83 1.40 12.36
N ILE A 230 -18.65 1.44 11.74
CA ILE A 230 -17.42 0.95 12.35
C ILE A 230 -16.81 2.06 13.20
N SER A 231 -16.45 1.73 14.44
CA SER A 231 -15.81 2.68 15.36
C SER A 231 -14.47 3.17 14.81
N ASP A 232 -14.20 4.47 14.95
CA ASP A 232 -12.90 5.05 14.58
C ASP A 232 -11.74 4.41 15.35
N LEU A 233 -12.00 3.88 16.55
CA LEU A 233 -11.02 3.14 17.34
C LEU A 233 -10.62 1.80 16.73
N GLU A 234 -11.37 1.27 15.76
CA GLU A 234 -11.05 0.02 15.07
C GLU A 234 -10.27 0.24 13.77
N LYS A 235 -10.21 1.49 13.27
CA LYS A 235 -9.71 1.85 11.94
C LYS A 235 -8.23 2.23 11.88
N PHE A 236 -7.49 1.99 12.96
CA PHE A 236 -6.04 2.24 13.01
C PHE A 236 -5.24 1.15 12.29
N SER A 237 -4.08 1.50 11.77
CA SER A 237 -3.19 0.51 11.13
C SER A 237 -2.35 -0.22 12.20
N GLN A 238 -1.88 -1.42 11.89
CA GLN A 238 -1.02 -2.21 12.78
C GLN A 238 0.04 -2.92 11.94
N LEU A 239 1.26 -3.06 12.46
CA LEU A 239 2.33 -3.83 11.83
C LEU A 239 3.07 -4.63 12.92
N LYS A 240 3.36 -5.89 12.63
CA LYS A 240 4.26 -6.71 13.44
C LYS A 240 5.64 -6.79 12.81
N THR A 241 6.64 -6.92 13.67
CA THR A 241 8.07 -6.89 13.29
C THR A 241 8.80 -8.19 13.62
N ASP A 242 8.11 -9.20 14.15
CA ASP A 242 8.70 -10.43 14.70
C ASP A 242 9.49 -11.25 13.67
N HIS A 243 9.10 -11.19 12.39
CA HIS A 243 9.68 -11.98 11.30
C HIS A 243 10.77 -11.24 10.51
N PHE A 244 11.16 -10.03 10.92
CA PHE A 244 12.05 -9.19 10.12
C PHE A 244 13.50 -9.70 10.10
N GLU A 245 14.09 -9.74 8.91
CA GLU A 245 15.51 -9.99 8.69
C GLU A 245 16.24 -8.67 8.44
N LEU A 246 16.81 -8.11 9.52
CA LEU A 246 17.42 -6.78 9.48
C LEU A 246 18.83 -6.79 8.90
N THR A 247 19.20 -5.69 8.23
CA THR A 247 20.55 -5.39 7.80
C THR A 247 21.52 -5.49 8.98
N LYS A 248 22.61 -6.25 8.80
CA LYS A 248 23.61 -6.51 9.84
C LYS A 248 24.09 -5.21 10.50
N GLY A 249 24.03 -5.17 11.83
CA GLY A 249 24.47 -4.03 12.64
C GLY A 249 23.40 -2.96 12.90
N LEU A 250 22.27 -2.96 12.17
CA LEU A 250 21.21 -1.96 12.38
C LEU A 250 20.68 -1.97 13.82
N LYS A 251 20.32 -3.15 14.34
CA LYS A 251 19.80 -3.31 15.71
C LYS A 251 20.77 -2.77 16.76
N GLN A 252 22.05 -3.11 16.64
CA GLN A 252 23.09 -2.63 17.56
C GLN A 252 23.20 -1.10 17.49
N LYS A 253 23.22 -0.54 16.27
CA LYS A 253 23.35 0.91 16.07
C LYS A 253 22.21 1.69 16.75
N ILE A 254 20.98 1.22 16.59
CA ILE A 254 19.80 1.80 17.26
C ILE A 254 19.93 1.70 18.79
N GLN A 255 20.33 0.52 19.30
CA GLN A 255 20.49 0.32 20.75
C GLN A 255 21.55 1.25 21.36
N GLU A 256 22.70 1.40 20.72
CA GLU A 256 23.75 2.32 21.14
C GLU A 256 23.27 3.78 21.13
N SER A 257 22.49 4.19 20.13
CA SER A 257 21.94 5.54 20.06
C SER A 257 20.88 5.80 21.13
N LYS A 258 20.04 4.82 21.45
CA LYS A 258 19.05 4.93 22.56
C LYS A 258 19.70 5.12 23.93
N GLN A 259 20.94 4.70 24.12
CA GLN A 259 21.68 4.95 25.37
C GLN A 259 22.09 6.42 25.53
N ARG A 260 22.11 7.20 24.44
CA ARG A 260 22.52 8.62 24.44
C ARG A 260 21.36 9.58 24.63
N GLY A 261 20.12 9.15 24.36
CA GLY A 261 18.94 10.00 24.45
C GLY A 261 17.78 9.42 23.65
N LYS A 262 16.70 10.22 23.53
CA LYS A 262 15.52 9.87 22.73
C LYS A 262 15.87 9.91 21.24
N LEU A 263 15.28 9.03 20.45
CA LEU A 263 15.46 9.03 19.00
C LEU A 263 14.33 9.83 18.33
N LEU A 264 14.71 10.87 17.59
CA LEU A 264 13.80 11.65 16.76
C LEU A 264 14.09 11.37 15.29
N LEU A 265 13.20 10.63 14.62
CA LEU A 265 13.33 10.43 13.17
C LEU A 265 12.93 11.70 12.44
N PHE A 266 13.79 12.18 11.53
CA PHE A 266 13.48 13.22 10.58
C PHE A 266 13.45 12.64 9.16
N HIS A 267 12.26 12.60 8.55
CA HIS A 267 12.04 11.99 7.24
C HIS A 267 11.36 12.99 6.27
N PRO A 268 12.13 13.87 5.61
CA PRO A 268 11.58 15.00 4.86
C PRO A 268 11.08 14.67 3.44
N TYR A 269 11.44 13.52 2.88
CA TYR A 269 11.27 13.26 1.45
C TYR A 269 10.27 12.14 1.17
N SER A 270 9.31 12.44 0.28
CA SER A 270 8.36 11.49 -0.28
C SER A 270 8.82 11.03 -1.66
N ALA A 271 8.29 9.89 -2.13
CA ALA A 271 8.45 9.45 -3.52
C ALA A 271 7.79 10.43 -4.52
N ASN A 272 6.86 11.26 -4.05
CA ASN A 272 6.30 12.37 -4.82
C ASN A 272 6.90 13.69 -4.33
N ILE A 273 7.67 14.37 -5.18
CA ILE A 273 8.36 15.62 -4.84
C ILE A 273 7.42 16.72 -4.33
N ASN A 274 6.15 16.75 -4.78
CA ASN A 274 5.16 17.73 -4.35
C ASN A 274 4.67 17.52 -2.90
N LYS A 275 4.95 16.33 -2.34
CA LYS A 275 4.66 15.97 -0.95
C LYS A 275 5.90 16.08 -0.05
N SER A 276 7.07 16.39 -0.61
CA SER A 276 8.34 16.48 0.12
C SER A 276 8.55 17.88 0.70
N ILE A 277 9.30 17.95 1.80
CA ILE A 277 9.92 19.20 2.24
C ILE A 277 11.04 19.54 1.24
N PRO A 278 11.09 20.76 0.68
CA PRO A 278 12.14 21.10 -0.27
C PRO A 278 13.53 21.05 0.39
N GLN A 279 14.52 20.59 -0.37
CA GLN A 279 15.85 20.22 0.15
C GLN A 279 16.51 21.32 1.01
N ASN A 280 16.48 22.58 0.58
CA ASN A 280 17.09 23.68 1.34
C ASN A 280 16.46 23.83 2.74
N PHE A 281 15.13 23.75 2.82
CA PHE A 281 14.41 23.82 4.10
C PHE A 281 14.62 22.56 4.93
N ALA A 282 14.70 21.38 4.31
CA ALA A 282 14.99 20.14 5.03
C ALA A 282 16.38 20.19 5.70
N ILE A 283 17.39 20.71 5.01
CA ILE A 283 18.75 20.91 5.54
C ILE A 283 18.74 21.92 6.69
N GLU A 284 18.03 23.04 6.54
CA GLU A 284 17.91 24.06 7.58
C GLU A 284 17.19 23.54 8.83
N ILE A 285 16.07 22.83 8.65
CA ILE A 285 15.34 22.18 9.75
C ILE A 285 16.24 21.18 10.46
N LEU A 286 16.95 20.30 9.73
CA LEU A 286 17.85 19.32 10.34
C LEU A 286 18.94 19.99 11.19
N LYS A 287 19.59 21.04 10.68
CA LYS A 287 20.62 21.78 11.44
C LYS A 287 20.04 22.38 12.72
N ASN A 288 18.86 23.00 12.64
CA ASN A 288 18.21 23.58 13.82
C ASN A 288 17.76 22.50 14.82
N LEU A 289 17.27 21.35 14.36
CA LEU A 289 16.90 20.23 15.26
C LEU A 289 18.12 19.73 16.03
N ILE A 290 19.25 19.56 15.33
CA ILE A 290 20.54 19.14 15.92
C ILE A 290 21.01 20.15 16.98
N GLU A 291 20.86 21.46 16.71
CA GLU A 291 21.33 22.53 17.59
C GLU A 291 20.41 22.78 18.80
N LYS A 292 19.09 22.59 18.65
CA LYS A 292 18.10 23.01 19.66
C LYS A 292 17.56 21.88 20.53
N LEU A 293 17.78 20.62 20.15
CA LEU A 293 17.19 19.45 20.83
C LEU A 293 18.27 18.55 21.45
N ASP A 294 18.87 19.02 22.55
CA ASP A 294 19.98 18.33 23.22
C ASP A 294 19.61 16.93 23.77
N ASP A 295 18.35 16.72 24.16
CA ASP A 295 17.86 15.45 24.69
C ASP A 295 17.59 14.39 23.60
N TYR A 296 17.75 14.75 22.33
CA TYR A 296 17.46 13.89 21.19
C TYR A 296 18.71 13.56 20.38
N THR A 297 18.80 12.30 19.96
CA THR A 297 19.58 11.91 18.78
C THR A 297 18.66 12.01 17.56
N ILE A 298 19.00 12.89 16.63
CA ILE A 298 18.28 13.04 15.36
C ILE A 298 18.67 11.90 14.43
N VAL A 299 17.70 11.16 13.92
CA VAL A 299 17.89 10.00 13.04
C VAL A 299 17.39 10.33 11.64
N SER A 300 18.09 9.91 10.59
CA SER A 300 17.58 9.92 9.21
C SER A 300 17.72 8.56 8.54
N THR A 301 16.75 8.18 7.72
CA THR A 301 16.81 6.95 6.88
C THR A 301 17.22 7.24 5.45
N LEU A 302 17.41 8.53 5.12
CA LEU A 302 17.87 9.02 3.83
C LEU A 302 19.04 9.97 4.08
N LEU A 303 19.98 10.00 3.15
CA LEU A 303 21.08 10.97 3.17
C LEU A 303 20.51 12.35 2.83
N ILE A 304 20.43 13.24 3.82
CA ILE A 304 19.88 14.60 3.65
C ILE A 304 20.96 15.56 3.13
N ASP A 305 22.10 15.61 3.82
CA ASP A 305 23.30 16.34 3.39
C ASP A 305 24.55 15.68 3.98
N SER A 306 25.42 15.18 3.09
CA SER A 306 26.71 14.55 3.45
C SER A 306 27.68 15.44 4.24
N LYS A 307 27.46 16.76 4.25
CA LYS A 307 28.30 17.72 4.96
C LYS A 307 27.93 17.85 6.44
N ILE A 308 26.73 17.40 6.84
CA ILE A 308 26.29 17.48 8.23
C ILE A 308 26.92 16.33 9.01
N LYS A 309 27.76 16.68 9.99
CA LYS A 309 28.36 15.74 10.95
C LYS A 309 28.16 16.32 12.34
N ALA A 310 27.43 15.61 13.18
CA ALA A 310 27.17 15.99 14.57
C ALA A 310 27.06 14.72 15.42
N ASP A 311 27.46 14.80 16.70
CA ASP A 311 27.48 13.64 17.60
C ASP A 311 26.09 13.12 17.96
N ASN A 312 25.10 14.03 17.97
CA ASN A 312 23.68 13.76 18.17
C ASN A 312 22.91 13.60 16.84
N PHE A 313 23.61 13.34 15.73
CA PHE A 313 22.99 12.99 14.45
C PHE A 313 23.42 11.59 13.99
N LEU A 314 22.44 10.78 13.62
CA LEU A 314 22.61 9.41 13.14
C LEU A 314 22.00 9.24 11.75
N ASP A 315 22.87 9.15 10.74
CA ASP A 315 22.48 8.76 9.38
C ASP A 315 22.42 7.23 9.25
N LEU A 316 21.22 6.69 9.03
CA LEU A 316 20.94 5.28 8.80
C LEU A 316 20.64 4.96 7.32
N SER A 317 20.93 5.86 6.38
CA SER A 317 20.68 5.63 4.94
C SER A 317 21.36 4.38 4.39
N LEU A 318 22.55 4.04 4.90
CA LEU A 318 23.26 2.80 4.54
C LEU A 318 22.69 1.54 5.21
N TYR A 319 21.84 1.68 6.23
CA TYR A 319 21.19 0.56 6.93
C TYR A 319 19.72 0.36 6.49
N SER A 320 19.05 1.42 6.04
CA SER A 320 17.66 1.39 5.58
C SER A 320 17.53 0.82 4.15
N LYS A 321 17.97 -0.43 3.94
CA LYS A 321 18.04 -1.05 2.60
C LYS A 321 16.76 -1.76 2.18
N THR A 322 16.04 -2.32 3.15
CA THR A 322 14.81 -3.07 2.93
C THR A 322 13.62 -2.35 3.57
N ILE A 323 12.40 -2.80 3.27
CA ILE A 323 11.20 -2.30 3.94
C ILE A 323 11.17 -2.69 5.42
N GLU A 324 11.72 -3.86 5.75
CA GLU A 324 11.82 -4.34 7.12
C GLU A 324 12.78 -3.48 7.93
N ASP A 325 13.94 -3.12 7.36
CA ASP A 325 14.86 -2.14 7.96
C ASP A 325 14.16 -0.80 8.20
N PHE A 326 13.44 -0.29 7.19
CA PHE A 326 12.76 0.99 7.28
C PHE A 326 11.66 0.99 8.35
N ILE A 327 10.80 -0.04 8.38
CA ILE A 327 9.77 -0.19 9.41
C ILE A 327 10.42 -0.31 10.79
N TYR A 328 11.49 -1.10 10.93
CA TYR A 328 12.18 -1.28 12.20
C TYR A 328 12.81 0.02 12.72
N ILE A 329 13.40 0.83 11.84
CA ILE A 329 13.96 2.14 12.21
C ILE A 329 12.84 3.06 12.71
N VAL A 330 11.73 3.18 11.97
CA VAL A 330 10.59 4.01 12.37
C VAL A 330 10.05 3.53 13.72
N ALA A 331 9.75 2.23 13.85
CA ALA A 331 9.23 1.62 15.07
C ALA A 331 10.15 1.77 16.29
N SER A 332 11.44 2.00 16.06
CA SER A 332 12.43 2.18 17.12
C SER A 332 12.53 3.63 17.61
N CYS A 333 11.91 4.60 16.95
CA CYS A 333 12.03 6.01 17.32
C CYS A 333 10.98 6.43 18.35
N ASP A 334 11.30 7.42 19.17
CA ASP A 334 10.42 7.95 20.21
C ASP A 334 9.44 8.99 19.67
N LYS A 335 9.88 9.77 18.67
CA LYS A 335 9.05 10.74 17.95
C LYS A 335 9.46 10.79 16.47
N LEU A 336 8.59 11.34 15.63
CA LEU A 336 8.81 11.51 14.20
C LEU A 336 8.47 12.95 13.75
N ILE A 337 9.32 13.54 12.92
CA ILE A 337 8.98 14.69 12.07
C ILE A 337 9.10 14.22 10.62
N THR A 338 8.04 14.36 9.84
CA THR A 338 8.04 13.88 8.46
C THR A 338 7.14 14.74 7.56
N ALA A 339 7.38 14.69 6.25
CA ALA A 339 6.39 15.10 5.28
C ALA A 339 5.27 14.04 5.16
N TYR A 340 4.29 14.22 4.27
CA TYR A 340 3.29 13.18 3.99
C TYR A 340 3.92 12.02 3.20
N THR A 341 4.50 11.06 3.92
CA THR A 341 5.31 9.93 3.40
C THR A 341 4.88 8.61 4.03
N SER A 342 5.44 7.48 3.56
CA SER A 342 5.25 6.18 4.20
C SER A 342 5.72 6.12 5.66
N ALA A 343 6.69 6.95 6.08
CA ALA A 343 7.15 7.01 7.47
C ALA A 343 6.00 7.35 8.43
N LEU A 344 5.11 8.27 8.02
CA LEU A 344 3.91 8.66 8.77
C LEU A 344 2.98 7.46 9.02
N HIS A 345 2.67 6.72 7.95
CA HIS A 345 1.76 5.58 8.03
C HIS A 345 2.34 4.44 8.87
N ILE A 346 3.66 4.24 8.80
CA ILE A 346 4.35 3.26 9.64
C ILE A 346 4.35 3.71 11.11
N ALA A 347 4.66 4.98 11.38
CA ALA A 347 4.69 5.52 12.75
C ALA A 347 3.34 5.41 13.45
N ASP A 348 2.24 5.68 12.74
CA ASP A 348 0.88 5.52 13.25
C ASP A 348 0.59 4.08 13.71
N CYS A 349 1.13 3.07 13.00
CA CYS A 349 0.99 1.66 13.38
C CYS A 349 1.60 1.32 14.74
N PHE A 350 2.59 2.11 15.18
CA PHE A 350 3.28 1.95 16.46
C PHE A 350 2.91 3.05 17.47
N MET A 351 1.88 3.86 17.16
CA MET A 351 1.43 4.98 17.99
C MET A 351 2.55 5.98 18.32
N ILE A 352 3.49 6.19 17.40
CA ILE A 352 4.62 7.09 17.60
C ILE A 352 4.13 8.54 17.41
N PRO A 353 4.33 9.43 18.41
CA PRO A 353 4.03 10.86 18.27
C PRO A 353 4.71 11.46 17.04
N THR A 354 3.89 11.97 16.11
CA THR A 354 4.34 12.38 14.79
C THR A 354 3.89 13.80 14.45
N VAL A 355 4.85 14.65 14.08
CA VAL A 355 4.57 15.92 13.40
C VAL A 355 4.64 15.70 11.90
N CYS A 356 3.49 15.80 11.23
CA CYS A 356 3.40 15.73 9.77
C CYS A 356 3.39 17.14 9.17
N ILE A 357 4.29 17.43 8.23
CA ILE A 357 4.25 18.65 7.43
C ILE A 357 3.54 18.32 6.10
N ALA A 358 2.29 18.78 5.97
CA ALA A 358 1.43 18.47 4.82
C ALA A 358 1.34 19.65 3.85
N THR A 359 1.26 19.36 2.55
CA THR A 359 1.19 20.35 1.46
C THR A 359 -0.10 20.28 0.64
N PHE A 360 -1.00 19.36 0.96
CA PHE A 360 -2.27 19.13 0.26
C PHE A 360 -3.44 19.42 1.20
N LYS A 361 -4.59 19.89 0.69
CA LYS A 361 -5.67 20.45 1.51
C LYS A 361 -6.50 19.39 2.22
N GLU A 362 -6.61 18.22 1.62
CA GLU A 362 -7.48 17.12 2.04
C GLU A 362 -6.84 16.28 3.17
N TYR A 363 -5.77 16.77 3.80
CA TYR A 363 -5.01 16.02 4.81
C TYR A 363 -5.85 15.63 6.02
N GLU A 364 -6.83 16.45 6.41
CA GLU A 364 -7.69 16.17 7.56
C GLU A 364 -8.52 14.91 7.35
N GLU A 365 -9.13 14.76 6.17
CA GLU A 365 -9.90 13.56 5.83
C GLU A 365 -8.99 12.33 5.66
N GLN A 366 -7.83 12.50 5.04
CA GLN A 366 -6.88 11.41 4.81
C GLN A 366 -6.25 10.90 6.12
N LEU A 367 -6.05 11.78 7.11
CA LEU A 367 -5.42 11.48 8.39
C LEU A 367 -6.38 11.42 9.57
N LYS A 368 -7.70 11.42 9.34
CA LYS A 368 -8.71 11.49 10.41
C LYS A 368 -8.59 10.41 11.49
N TYR A 369 -7.98 9.26 11.18
CA TYR A 369 -7.77 8.14 12.11
C TYR A 369 -6.40 8.14 12.81
N TYR A 370 -5.54 9.12 12.51
CA TYR A 370 -4.15 9.15 12.97
C TYR A 370 -4.04 9.89 14.31
N LYS A 371 -4.39 9.20 15.40
CA LYS A 371 -4.55 9.83 16.73
C LYS A 371 -3.26 10.39 17.33
N TYR A 372 -2.12 9.83 16.94
CA TYR A 372 -0.80 10.24 17.40
C TYR A 372 -0.09 11.15 16.39
N THR A 373 -0.83 11.73 15.45
CA THR A 373 -0.30 12.68 14.47
C THR A 373 -0.88 14.08 14.69
N LYS A 374 -0.01 15.07 14.67
CA LYS A 374 -0.37 16.49 14.57
C LYS A 374 0.20 17.03 13.27
N THR A 375 -0.62 17.75 12.52
CA THR A 375 -0.25 18.22 11.18
C THR A 375 0.00 19.72 11.18
N ILE A 376 1.10 20.13 10.55
CA ILE A 376 1.35 21.52 10.17
C ILE A 376 1.11 21.63 8.66
N PHE A 377 0.12 22.41 8.27
CA PHE A 377 -0.21 22.62 6.88
C PHE A 377 0.61 23.76 6.29
N VAL A 378 1.42 23.46 5.27
CA VAL A 378 2.13 24.44 4.46
C VAL A 378 1.38 24.57 3.14
N LYS A 379 0.63 25.65 3.00
CA LYS A 379 -0.19 25.91 1.82
C LYS A 379 0.70 26.07 0.58
N ASP A 380 0.31 25.46 -0.53
CA ASP A 380 0.90 25.81 -1.82
C ASP A 380 0.37 27.18 -2.29
N SER A 381 1.25 28.19 -2.29
CA SER A 381 0.99 29.54 -2.78
C SER A 381 1.55 29.78 -4.19
N SER A 382 2.08 28.75 -4.84
CA SER A 382 2.71 28.87 -6.15
C SER A 382 1.71 29.36 -7.19
N LYS A 383 2.19 30.23 -8.09
CA LYS A 383 1.42 30.65 -9.26
C LYS A 383 2.27 30.44 -10.50
N ASN A 384 1.77 29.63 -11.42
CA ASN A 384 2.41 29.48 -12.72
C ASN A 384 1.97 30.65 -13.62
N LEU A 385 2.94 31.44 -14.10
CA LEU A 385 2.70 32.54 -15.04
C LEU A 385 2.46 32.06 -16.48
N SER A 386 2.58 30.76 -16.72
CA SER A 386 2.33 30.10 -18.00
C SER A 386 1.17 29.13 -17.93
N LYS A 387 0.43 29.01 -19.04
CA LYS A 387 -0.51 27.91 -19.28
C LYS A 387 0.18 26.66 -19.86
N PHE A 388 1.41 26.81 -20.34
CA PHE A 388 2.25 25.70 -20.80
C PHE A 388 2.99 25.07 -19.62
N ILE A 389 2.98 23.74 -19.56
CA ILE A 389 3.77 22.97 -18.61
C ILE A 389 5.21 22.95 -19.13
N TYR A 390 6.09 23.69 -18.48
CA TYR A 390 7.54 23.67 -18.77
C TYR A 390 8.24 22.68 -17.84
N GLU A 391 9.35 22.11 -18.29
CA GLU A 391 10.21 21.25 -17.45
C GLU A 391 10.92 22.00 -16.33
N ASN A 392 10.98 23.34 -16.41
CA ASN A 392 11.57 24.17 -15.37
C ASN A 392 10.53 25.07 -14.69
N ASP A 393 10.76 25.31 -13.41
CA ASP A 393 9.87 26.13 -12.57
C ASP A 393 10.18 27.64 -12.66
N SER A 394 10.92 28.08 -13.68
CA SER A 394 11.38 29.48 -13.78
C SER A 394 10.23 30.49 -13.85
N LEU A 395 9.05 30.03 -14.29
CA LEU A 395 7.83 30.82 -14.40
C LEU A 395 6.86 30.59 -13.23
N THR A 396 7.27 29.84 -12.21
CA THR A 396 6.49 29.59 -11.00
C THR A 396 6.90 30.57 -9.91
N ILE A 397 6.08 31.60 -9.71
CA ILE A 397 6.29 32.57 -8.62
C ILE A 397 5.75 32.03 -7.29
N ASN A 398 6.29 32.54 -6.19
CA ASN A 398 5.86 32.23 -4.81
C ASN A 398 5.96 30.75 -4.39
N LYS A 399 6.74 29.93 -5.10
CA LYS A 399 6.85 28.47 -4.85
C LYS A 399 7.26 28.13 -3.41
N PHE A 400 8.09 28.96 -2.79
CA PHE A 400 8.67 28.69 -1.46
C PHE A 400 8.28 29.73 -0.40
N GLU A 401 7.33 30.62 -0.68
CA GLU A 401 6.99 31.70 0.25
C GLU A 401 6.35 31.19 1.55
N GLU A 402 5.45 30.20 1.48
CA GLU A 402 4.89 29.61 2.70
C GLU A 402 5.91 28.76 3.47
N TRP A 403 6.88 28.14 2.78
CA TRP A 403 7.97 27.40 3.43
C TRP A 403 8.87 28.32 4.26
N LYS A 404 9.14 29.55 3.80
CA LYS A 404 9.92 30.55 4.57
C LYS A 404 9.22 31.00 5.86
N LYS A 405 7.89 30.85 5.95
CA LYS A 405 7.11 31.23 7.13
C LYS A 405 7.11 30.13 8.21
N LEU A 406 7.40 28.89 7.82
CA LEU A 406 7.44 27.77 8.76
C LEU A 406 8.68 27.89 9.65
N LYS A 407 8.46 28.22 10.92
CA LYS A 407 9.55 28.34 11.90
C LYS A 407 9.80 27.02 12.61
N ILE A 408 11.06 26.75 12.95
CA ILE A 408 11.41 25.54 13.69
C ILE A 408 10.80 25.54 15.09
N GLU A 409 10.64 26.70 15.71
CA GLU A 409 9.99 26.84 17.02
C GLU A 409 8.54 26.33 16.99
N ASP A 410 7.83 26.53 15.88
CA ASP A 410 6.46 26.03 15.72
C ASP A 410 6.44 24.50 15.60
N ILE A 411 7.38 23.93 14.83
CA ILE A 411 7.54 22.47 14.71
C ILE A 411 7.85 21.84 16.07
N VAL A 412 8.82 22.39 16.79
CA VAL A 412 9.24 21.90 18.12
C VAL A 412 8.11 22.06 19.13
N LYS A 413 7.40 23.19 19.12
CA LYS A 413 6.24 23.40 20.01
C LYS A 413 5.15 22.35 19.78
N VAL A 414 4.86 22.00 18.52
CA VAL A 414 3.91 20.92 18.22
C VAL A 414 4.46 19.57 18.66
N LEU A 415 5.74 19.28 18.40
CA LEU A 415 6.42 18.05 18.81
C LEU A 415 6.39 17.83 20.34
N GLU A 416 6.53 18.88 21.13
CA GLU A 416 6.53 18.81 22.61
C GLU A 416 5.13 18.88 23.23
N SER A 417 4.08 19.04 22.42
CA SER A 417 2.70 19.09 22.92
C SER A 417 2.01 17.72 23.04
N PHE A 418 2.72 16.63 22.71
CA PHE A 418 2.19 15.27 22.70
C PHE A 418 2.10 14.63 24.09
#